data_AF-A0A9J7EVP5-F1
#
_entry.id   AF-A0A9J7EVP5-F1
#
_cell.length_a   1.000
_cell.length_b   1.000
_cell.length_c   1.000
_cell.angle_alpha   90.00
_cell.angle_beta   90.00
_cell.angle_gamma   90.00
#
_symmetry.space_group_name_H-M   'P 1'
#
loop_
_entity.id
_entity.type
_entity.pdbx_description
1 polymer ?
#
loop_
_entity_poly.entity_id
_entity_poly.type
_entity_poly.pdbx_seq_one_letter_code
_entity_poly.pdbx_strand_id
1 'polypeptide(L)'
;MDSLAAKPEKFNVCSRNAYDKVISNTPRNMSANSTNIVHKLFNRETFGGTSRKTNDRGRRVFEKIPPRLRFCLMDIVPLSYLTEHVFMGFSQCGQFLLSFTYSCNTQLYFRESSKFTLHFLAWVPGTIVQPVHSVPLFGDDCVDSKVTISMAQWKHNPDALVVYGIA
;
A
#
# COMPACT_ATOMS: atom_id res chain seq x y z
N MET A 1 58.88 -6.95 -27.02
CA MET A 1 58.24 -7.95 -26.14
C MET A 1 58.01 -7.27 -24.81
N ASP A 2 56.82 -6.90 -24.35
CA ASP A 2 55.47 -6.98 -24.88
C ASP A 2 54.63 -5.84 -24.25
N SER A 3 53.62 -5.42 -25.00
CA SER A 3 52.63 -4.39 -24.68
C SER A 3 51.50 -4.93 -23.78
N LEU A 4 50.53 -4.04 -23.44
CA LEU A 4 49.17 -4.27 -22.88
C LEU A 4 49.07 -4.06 -21.35
N ALA A 5 48.06 -3.41 -20.78
CA ALA A 5 46.91 -2.66 -21.30
C ALA A 5 46.28 -1.87 -20.14
N ALA A 6 45.69 -0.71 -20.46
CA ALA A 6 44.81 0.04 -19.57
C ALA A 6 43.63 -0.84 -19.09
N LYS A 7 43.29 -0.78 -17.80
CA LYS A 7 42.07 -1.37 -17.27
C LYS A 7 40.94 -0.33 -17.33
N PRO A 8 39.83 -0.60 -18.04
CA PRO A 8 38.66 0.26 -18.04
C PRO A 8 37.78 0.04 -16.81
N GLU A 9 37.05 1.09 -16.46
CA GLU A 9 35.98 1.15 -15.47
C GLU A 9 34.96 0.01 -15.65
N LYS A 10 34.71 -0.74 -14.59
CA LYS A 10 33.62 -1.72 -14.57
C LYS A 10 32.34 -1.01 -14.13
N PHE A 11 31.52 -0.66 -15.11
CA PHE A 11 30.08 -0.52 -14.93
C PHE A 11 29.54 -1.81 -14.28
N ASN A 12 28.99 -1.69 -13.07
CA ASN A 12 28.23 -2.77 -12.45
C ASN A 12 26.88 -2.90 -13.17
N VAL A 13 26.85 -3.73 -14.21
CA VAL A 13 25.63 -4.31 -14.75
C VAL A 13 25.05 -5.21 -13.66
N CYS A 14 23.96 -4.78 -13.03
CA CYS A 14 23.23 -5.60 -12.08
C CYS A 14 22.67 -6.83 -12.83
N SER A 15 23.24 -7.99 -12.52
CA SER A 15 22.90 -9.28 -13.11
C SER A 15 21.41 -9.59 -12.95
N ARG A 16 20.73 -9.73 -14.09
CA ARG A 16 19.28 -9.91 -14.25
C ARG A 16 18.71 -11.26 -13.77
N ASN A 17 19.45 -12.08 -13.03
CA ASN A 17 19.12 -13.50 -12.83
C ASN A 17 19.07 -13.95 -11.36
N ALA A 18 18.34 -13.24 -10.51
CA ALA A 18 18.12 -13.66 -9.12
C ALA A 18 16.67 -13.59 -8.60
N TYR A 19 15.68 -13.30 -9.47
CA TYR A 19 14.26 -13.21 -9.06
C TYR A 19 13.36 -14.35 -9.58
N ASP A 20 13.87 -15.26 -10.41
CA ASP A 20 13.05 -16.27 -11.10
C ASP A 20 12.85 -17.61 -10.37
N LYS A 21 13.08 -17.68 -9.04
CA LYS A 21 13.02 -18.97 -8.33
C LYS A 21 12.11 -19.06 -7.11
N VAL A 22 10.99 -18.32 -7.07
CA VAL A 22 9.87 -18.62 -6.15
C VAL A 22 8.50 -18.28 -6.77
N ILE A 23 8.14 -18.87 -7.91
CA ILE A 23 6.74 -18.98 -8.34
C ILE A 23 6.48 -20.42 -8.85
N SER A 24 6.73 -21.41 -7.99
CA SER A 24 6.13 -22.73 -8.20
C SER A 24 4.70 -22.69 -7.67
N ASN A 25 3.75 -22.35 -8.55
CA ASN A 25 2.32 -22.54 -8.31
C ASN A 25 1.98 -24.03 -8.40
N THR A 26 2.47 -24.84 -7.48
CA THR A 26 1.87 -26.17 -7.25
C THR A 26 0.58 -25.97 -6.46
N PRO A 27 -0.59 -26.41 -6.97
CA PRO A 27 -1.83 -26.27 -6.24
C PRO A 27 -1.80 -27.20 -5.02
N ARG A 28 -1.46 -26.65 -3.85
CA ARG A 28 -1.68 -27.33 -2.57
C ARG A 28 -3.18 -27.49 -2.39
N ASN A 29 -3.64 -28.74 -2.34
CA ASN A 29 -4.98 -29.22 -1.97
C ASN A 29 -5.99 -28.09 -1.76
N MET A 30 -6.71 -27.72 -2.82
CA MET A 30 -7.84 -26.80 -2.72
C MET A 30 -8.88 -27.43 -1.79
N SER A 31 -9.20 -26.72 -0.70
CA SER A 31 -10.42 -26.92 0.06
C SER A 31 -11.58 -27.20 -0.90
N ALA A 32 -12.33 -28.27 -0.64
CA ALA A 32 -13.43 -28.80 -1.47
C ALA A 32 -14.63 -27.84 -1.66
N ASN A 33 -14.46 -26.56 -1.33
CA ASN A 33 -15.50 -25.54 -1.31
C ASN A 33 -15.23 -24.32 -2.19
N SER A 34 -14.07 -24.23 -2.85
CA SER A 34 -13.75 -23.09 -3.72
C SER A 34 -14.43 -23.23 -5.10
N THR A 35 -15.67 -22.78 -5.21
CA THR A 35 -16.37 -22.70 -6.50
C THR A 35 -15.73 -21.62 -7.39
N ASN A 36 -15.54 -21.93 -8.68
CA ASN A 36 -15.00 -21.01 -9.67
C ASN A 36 -15.83 -19.70 -9.71
N ILE A 37 -15.17 -18.56 -9.93
CA ILE A 37 -15.83 -17.25 -10.06
C ILE A 37 -16.95 -17.26 -11.10
N VAL A 38 -16.80 -17.98 -12.21
CA VAL A 38 -17.83 -18.10 -13.25
C VAL A 38 -19.11 -18.72 -12.69
N HIS A 39 -18.99 -19.79 -11.88
CA HIS A 39 -20.15 -20.40 -11.22
C HIS A 39 -20.78 -19.47 -10.18
N LYS A 40 -19.97 -18.70 -9.44
CA LYS A 40 -20.47 -17.72 -8.47
C LYS A 40 -21.24 -16.58 -9.17
N LEU A 41 -20.76 -16.13 -10.33
CA LEU A 41 -21.43 -15.10 -11.14
C LEU A 41 -22.74 -15.63 -11.74
N PHE A 42 -22.72 -16.83 -12.33
CA PHE A 42 -23.92 -17.47 -12.86
C PHE A 42 -25.00 -17.67 -11.78
N ASN A 43 -24.61 -18.14 -10.59
CA ASN A 43 -25.54 -18.29 -9.49
C ASN A 43 -26.07 -16.92 -9.01
N ARG A 44 -25.23 -15.88 -8.99
CA ARG A 44 -25.66 -14.53 -8.61
C ARG A 44 -26.68 -13.96 -9.59
N GLU A 45 -26.47 -14.17 -10.89
CA GLU A 45 -27.40 -13.75 -11.93
C GLU A 45 -28.73 -14.49 -11.85
N THR A 46 -28.68 -15.82 -11.68
CA THR A 46 -29.87 -16.67 -11.71
C THR A 46 -30.67 -16.64 -10.40
N PHE A 47 -29.98 -16.59 -9.25
CA PHE A 47 -30.58 -16.79 -7.91
C PHE A 47 -30.36 -15.62 -6.95
N GLY A 48 -29.72 -14.53 -7.39
CA GLY A 48 -29.43 -13.37 -6.54
C GLY A 48 -28.31 -13.58 -5.50
N GLY A 49 -27.64 -14.74 -5.49
CA GLY A 49 -26.58 -15.06 -4.53
C GLY A 49 -25.41 -15.84 -5.14
N THR A 50 -24.21 -15.75 -4.57
CA THR A 50 -23.02 -16.46 -5.10
C THR A 50 -23.05 -17.98 -4.90
N SER A 51 -24.05 -18.47 -4.17
CA SER A 51 -24.23 -19.86 -3.80
C SER A 51 -25.71 -20.20 -3.86
N ARG A 52 -26.02 -21.44 -4.25
CA ARG A 52 -27.39 -21.97 -4.26
C ARG A 52 -27.88 -22.38 -2.87
N LYS A 53 -26.96 -22.50 -1.90
CA LYS A 53 -27.30 -22.91 -0.54
C LYS A 53 -27.90 -21.71 0.20
N THR A 54 -29.12 -21.87 0.71
CA THR A 54 -29.87 -20.85 1.45
C THR A 54 -29.18 -20.35 2.72
N ASN A 55 -28.31 -21.17 3.32
CA ASN A 55 -27.56 -20.83 4.53
C ASN A 55 -26.20 -20.15 4.26
N ASP A 56 -25.95 -19.73 3.02
CA ASP A 56 -24.65 -19.19 2.58
C ASP A 56 -24.72 -17.68 2.29
N ARG A 57 -25.47 -16.95 3.12
CA ARG A 57 -25.76 -15.51 3.00
C ARG A 57 -24.54 -14.59 3.18
N GLY A 58 -23.32 -15.11 3.07
CA GLY A 58 -22.10 -14.34 3.35
C GLY A 58 -20.85 -14.79 2.59
N ARG A 59 -20.96 -15.69 1.60
CA ARG A 59 -19.76 -16.09 0.84
C ARG A 59 -19.24 -14.92 0.03
N ARG A 60 -18.05 -14.44 0.43
CA ARG A 60 -17.25 -13.48 -0.35
C ARG A 60 -17.07 -14.05 -1.76
N VAL A 61 -17.25 -13.22 -2.80
CA VAL A 61 -17.10 -13.72 -4.19
C VAL A 61 -15.68 -14.23 -4.40
N PHE A 62 -14.69 -13.59 -3.75
CA PHE A 62 -13.33 -14.08 -3.62
C PHE A 62 -13.00 -14.39 -2.16
N GLU A 63 -12.49 -15.58 -1.88
CA GLU A 63 -11.95 -15.92 -0.55
C GLU A 63 -10.56 -15.30 -0.32
N LYS A 64 -9.81 -15.10 -1.41
CA LYS A 64 -8.47 -14.52 -1.43
C LYS A 64 -8.38 -13.47 -2.54
N ILE A 65 -7.55 -12.46 -2.36
CA ILE A 65 -7.30 -11.44 -3.38
C ILE A 65 -6.69 -12.11 -4.63
N PRO A 66 -7.35 -12.02 -5.80
CA PRO A 66 -6.82 -12.54 -7.05
C PRO A 66 -5.44 -11.97 -7.36
N PRO A 67 -4.50 -12.74 -7.92
CA PRO A 67 -3.15 -12.25 -8.26
C PRO A 67 -3.16 -10.97 -9.13
N ARG A 68 -4.13 -10.86 -10.04
CA ARG A 68 -4.35 -9.69 -10.91
C ARG A 68 -4.74 -8.39 -10.18
N LEU A 69 -5.07 -8.46 -8.89
CA LEU A 69 -5.40 -7.32 -8.04
C LEU A 69 -4.34 -7.10 -6.95
N ARG A 70 -3.15 -7.68 -7.12
CA ARG A 70 -1.99 -7.43 -6.27
C ARG A 70 -1.08 -6.47 -7.01
N PHE A 71 -0.74 -5.38 -6.35
CA PHE A 71 0.07 -4.33 -6.92
C PHE A 71 1.28 -4.10 -6.03
N CYS A 72 2.46 -3.93 -6.63
CA CYS A 72 3.63 -3.49 -5.89
C CYS A 72 3.48 -2.00 -5.60
N LEU A 73 3.82 -1.57 -4.38
CA LEU A 73 3.79 -0.16 -4.02
C LEU A 73 4.70 0.67 -4.94
N MET A 74 5.84 0.10 -5.37
CA MET A 74 6.77 0.75 -6.30
C MET A 74 6.18 1.02 -7.69
N ASP A 75 5.18 0.25 -8.12
CA ASP A 75 4.54 0.44 -9.43
C ASP A 75 3.44 1.51 -9.38
N ILE A 76 2.90 1.75 -8.18
CA ILE A 76 1.78 2.67 -7.94
C ILE A 76 2.26 4.07 -7.56
N VAL A 77 3.40 4.16 -6.86
CA VAL A 77 3.88 5.38 -6.21
C VAL A 77 5.16 5.89 -6.88
N PRO A 78 5.25 7.20 -7.22
CA PRO A 78 6.49 7.79 -7.72
C PRO A 78 7.66 7.61 -6.75
N LEU A 79 8.88 7.45 -7.28
CA LEU A 79 10.05 7.19 -6.45
C LEU A 79 10.32 8.28 -5.39
N SER A 80 10.03 9.55 -5.71
CA SER A 80 10.14 10.67 -4.77
C SER A 80 9.27 10.48 -3.52
N TYR A 81 8.10 9.85 -3.67
CA TYR A 81 7.19 9.65 -2.55
C TYR A 81 7.61 8.43 -1.73
N LEU A 82 8.21 7.41 -2.35
CA LEU A 82 8.71 6.23 -1.64
C LEU A 82 9.84 6.55 -0.65
N THR A 83 10.60 7.62 -0.87
CA THR A 83 11.70 8.01 0.01
C THR A 83 11.27 8.86 1.19
N GLU A 84 10.21 9.67 1.03
CA GLU A 84 9.81 10.67 2.03
C GLU A 84 8.55 10.28 2.81
N HIS A 85 7.68 9.46 2.20
CA HIS A 85 6.38 9.11 2.78
C HIS A 85 6.40 7.77 3.50
N VAL A 86 5.79 7.75 4.68
CA VAL A 86 5.43 6.52 5.39
C VAL A 86 3.98 6.18 5.05
N PHE A 87 3.77 5.08 4.33
CA PHE A 87 2.44 4.64 3.89
C PHE A 87 1.70 3.89 5.00
N MET A 88 0.47 4.33 5.30
CA MET A 88 -0.37 3.79 6.37
C MET A 88 -1.48 2.86 5.85
N GLY A 89 -1.71 2.84 4.54
CA GLY A 89 -2.69 1.98 3.89
C GLY A 89 -3.84 2.76 3.27
N PHE A 90 -4.94 2.06 2.96
CA PHE A 90 -6.08 2.66 2.29
C PHE A 90 -7.14 3.15 3.27
N SER A 91 -7.83 4.21 2.89
CA SER A 91 -9.13 4.59 3.46
C SER A 91 -10.16 3.45 3.32
N GLN A 92 -11.20 3.46 4.15
CA GLN A 92 -12.26 2.45 4.20
C GLN A 92 -13.02 2.34 2.87
N CYS A 93 -13.15 3.45 2.14
CA CYS A 93 -13.75 3.45 0.80
C CYS A 93 -12.79 2.93 -0.29
N GLY A 94 -11.50 2.76 0.02
CA GLY A 94 -10.47 2.26 -0.89
C GLY A 94 -10.01 3.25 -1.95
N GLN A 95 -10.52 4.49 -1.95
CA GLN A 95 -10.23 5.49 -2.98
C GLN A 95 -8.92 6.24 -2.71
N PHE A 96 -8.56 6.40 -1.43
CA PHE A 96 -7.36 7.12 -1.02
C PHE A 96 -6.35 6.18 -0.37
N LEU A 97 -5.11 6.24 -0.84
CA LEU A 97 -3.92 5.76 -0.15
C LEU A 97 -3.43 6.87 0.79
N LEU A 98 -3.26 6.54 2.06
CA LEU A 98 -2.87 7.46 3.11
C LEU A 98 -1.39 7.28 3.41
N SER A 99 -0.69 8.40 3.55
CA SER A 99 0.69 8.43 3.99
C SER A 99 0.99 9.68 4.78
N PHE A 100 2.05 9.67 5.58
CA PHE A 100 2.52 10.87 6.25
C PHE A 100 3.99 11.13 5.95
N THR A 101 4.38 12.40 6.02
CA THR A 101 5.77 12.83 5.97
C THR A 101 6.18 13.40 7.32
N TYR A 102 7.47 13.31 7.60
CA TYR A 102 8.10 13.87 8.78
C TYR A 102 9.19 14.85 8.32
N SER A 103 9.12 16.07 8.84
CA SER A 103 10.17 17.07 8.65
C SER A 103 10.64 17.58 10.00
N CYS A 104 11.93 17.48 10.27
CA CYS A 104 12.57 18.13 11.39
C CYS A 104 13.22 19.44 10.95
N ASN A 105 12.97 20.52 11.69
CA ASN A 105 13.69 21.77 11.50
C ASN A 105 14.59 22.00 12.72
N THR A 106 15.88 21.80 12.54
CA THR A 106 16.92 22.10 13.53
C THR A 106 17.38 23.55 13.35
N GLN A 107 16.55 24.51 13.75
CA GLN A 107 17.02 25.90 13.81
C GLN A 107 17.97 26.11 15.00
N LEU A 108 18.85 27.10 14.84
CA LEU A 108 20.06 27.48 15.60
C LEU A 108 19.94 27.65 17.14
N TYR A 109 18.82 27.29 17.76
CA TYR A 109 18.52 27.55 19.17
C TYR A 109 18.06 26.30 19.96
N PHE A 110 18.47 25.09 19.56
CA PHE A 110 18.26 23.83 20.32
C PHE A 110 16.81 23.38 20.52
N ARG A 111 15.83 24.05 19.90
CA ARG A 111 14.44 23.60 19.93
C ARG A 111 14.12 22.88 18.63
N GLU A 112 14.23 21.56 18.66
CA GLU A 112 13.81 20.70 17.57
C GLU A 112 12.29 20.83 17.42
N SER A 113 11.82 21.34 16.28
CA SER A 113 10.40 21.32 15.93
C SER A 113 10.18 20.24 14.89
N SER A 114 9.47 19.18 15.27
CA SER A 114 9.01 18.15 14.35
C SER A 114 7.66 18.55 13.78
N LYS A 115 7.52 18.46 12.46
CA LYS A 115 6.24 18.63 11.78
C LYS A 115 5.88 17.35 11.06
N PHE A 116 4.65 16.91 11.29
CA PHE A 116 4.07 15.74 10.64
C PHE A 116 2.97 16.21 9.69
N THR A 117 2.98 15.76 8.45
CA THR A 117 1.92 16.11 7.48
C THR A 117 1.29 14.84 6.95
N LEU A 118 -0.04 14.76 7.04
CA LEU A 118 -0.83 13.69 6.45
C LEU A 118 -1.16 14.02 5.00
N HIS A 119 -1.03 13.04 4.10
CA HIS A 119 -1.31 13.16 2.69
C HIS A 119 -2.40 12.17 2.25
N PHE A 120 -3.34 12.66 1.46
CA PHE A 120 -4.38 11.89 0.79
C PHE A 120 -4.02 11.74 -0.68
N LEU A 121 -3.77 10.50 -1.11
CA LEU A 121 -3.39 10.16 -2.47
C LEU A 121 -4.53 9.37 -3.13
N ALA A 122 -5.21 9.93 -4.11
CA ALA A 122 -6.22 9.20 -4.87
C ALA A 122 -5.57 8.09 -5.69
N TRP A 123 -6.17 6.90 -5.68
CA TRP A 123 -5.67 5.76 -6.43
C TRP A 123 -6.79 4.94 -7.06
N VAL A 124 -6.57 4.59 -8.33
CA VAL A 124 -7.40 3.65 -9.08
C VAL A 124 -6.49 2.51 -9.59
N PRO A 125 -6.92 1.24 -9.49
CA PRO A 125 -6.14 0.12 -9.99
C PRO A 125 -5.64 0.32 -11.42
N GLY A 126 -4.34 0.15 -11.65
CA GLY A 126 -3.70 0.33 -12.96
C GLY A 126 -3.19 1.75 -13.24
N THR A 127 -3.32 2.68 -12.30
CA THR A 127 -2.80 4.05 -12.41
C THR A 127 -1.81 4.39 -11.29
N ILE A 128 -0.98 5.41 -11.52
CA ILE A 128 -0.11 6.02 -10.52
C ILE A 128 -0.94 6.92 -9.61
N VAL A 129 -0.66 6.90 -8.31
CA VAL A 129 -1.34 7.75 -7.32
C VAL A 129 -1.29 9.23 -7.66
N GLN A 130 -2.35 9.97 -7.31
CA GLN A 130 -2.44 11.41 -7.49
C GLN A 130 -2.62 12.11 -6.14
N PRO A 131 -1.82 13.14 -5.80
CA PRO A 131 -2.02 13.89 -4.57
C PRO A 131 -3.32 14.70 -4.64
N VAL A 132 -4.15 14.60 -3.61
CA VAL A 132 -5.45 15.30 -3.53
C VAL A 132 -5.45 16.33 -2.42
N HIS A 133 -4.98 15.94 -1.24
CA HIS A 133 -5.04 16.81 -0.07
C HIS A 133 -3.88 16.54 0.88
N SER A 134 -3.50 17.55 1.67
CA SER A 134 -2.45 17.42 2.68
C SER A 134 -2.79 18.28 3.89
N VAL A 135 -2.63 17.74 5.09
CA VAL A 135 -3.05 18.36 6.34
C VAL A 135 -1.92 18.24 7.37
N PRO A 136 -1.49 19.34 8.00
CA PRO A 136 -0.55 19.27 9.12
C PRO A 136 -1.21 18.56 10.30
N LEU A 137 -0.51 17.57 10.86
CA LEU A 137 -0.92 16.89 12.08
C LEU A 137 -0.40 17.68 13.29
N PHE A 138 -1.20 17.69 14.36
CA PHE A 138 -0.88 18.35 15.63
C PHE A 138 -0.71 19.89 15.57
N GLY A 139 -1.15 20.53 14.48
CA GLY A 139 -1.20 22.00 14.38
C GLY A 139 0.18 22.65 14.52
N ASP A 140 0.28 23.65 15.40
CA ASP A 140 1.51 24.41 15.68
C ASP A 140 2.30 23.85 16.87
N ASP A 141 1.87 22.72 17.45
CA ASP A 141 2.54 22.14 18.61
C ASP A 141 3.92 21.59 18.23
N CYS A 142 4.91 21.91 19.05
CA CYS A 142 6.24 21.31 18.93
C CYS A 142 6.17 19.88 19.46
N VAL A 143 5.97 18.92 18.56
CA VAL A 143 5.93 17.50 18.89
C VAL A 143 7.35 16.94 18.91
N ASP A 144 7.63 16.02 19.83
CA ASP A 144 8.90 15.30 19.86
C ASP A 144 9.09 14.49 18.57
N SER A 145 10.34 14.25 18.19
CA SER A 145 10.69 13.45 17.02
C SER A 145 10.26 11.98 17.16
N LYS A 146 10.15 11.49 18.40
CA LYS A 146 9.82 10.09 18.70
C LYS A 146 8.33 9.91 19.00
N VAL A 147 7.48 10.09 17.99
CA VAL A 147 6.04 9.82 18.11
C VAL A 147 5.61 8.62 17.28
N THR A 148 4.88 7.72 17.92
CA THR A 148 4.17 6.64 17.22
C THR A 148 2.83 7.17 16.75
N ILE A 149 2.69 7.35 15.44
CA ILE A 149 1.44 7.82 14.82
C ILE A 149 0.59 6.62 14.43
N SER A 150 -0.71 6.71 14.71
CA SER A 150 -1.69 5.71 14.33
C SER A 150 -2.96 6.36 13.85
N MET A 151 -3.64 5.68 12.92
CA MET A 151 -4.85 6.16 12.27
C MET A 151 -6.00 5.19 12.46
N ALA A 152 -7.20 5.73 12.64
CA ALA A 152 -8.40 4.93 12.73
C ALA A 152 -9.59 5.64 12.05
N GLN A 153 -10.45 4.85 11.41
CA GLN A 153 -11.66 5.31 10.72
C GLN A 153 -12.89 4.66 11.34
N TRP A 154 -13.94 5.45 11.54
CA TRP A 154 -15.15 4.97 12.20
C TRP A 154 -16.01 4.20 11.21
N LYS A 155 -16.43 2.99 11.60
CA LYS A 155 -17.22 2.11 10.73
C LYS A 155 -18.48 2.77 10.16
N HIS A 156 -19.12 3.64 10.94
CA HIS A 156 -20.40 4.28 10.62
C HIS A 156 -20.25 5.76 10.20
N ASN A 157 -19.05 6.32 10.26
CA ASN A 157 -18.78 7.69 9.84
C ASN A 157 -17.48 7.72 9.03
N PRO A 158 -17.55 7.50 7.71
CA PRO A 158 -16.38 7.45 6.84
C PRO A 158 -15.76 8.84 6.59
N ASP A 159 -16.48 9.91 6.92
CA ASP A 159 -16.04 11.29 6.69
C ASP A 159 -15.01 11.76 7.73
N ALA A 160 -14.94 11.07 8.86
CA ALA A 160 -14.01 11.35 9.94
C ALA A 160 -12.86 10.34 9.98
N LEU A 161 -11.63 10.87 9.99
CA LEU A 161 -10.41 10.12 10.19
C LEU A 161 -9.74 10.63 11.47
N VAL A 162 -9.48 9.74 12.41
CA VAL A 162 -8.85 10.07 13.69
C VAL A 162 -7.38 9.69 13.63
N VAL A 163 -6.52 10.65 13.92
CA VAL A 163 -5.08 10.47 14.02
C VAL A 163 -4.66 10.71 15.46
N TYR A 164 -3.94 9.77 16.04
CA TYR A 164 -3.39 9.91 17.38
C TYR A 164 -1.88 9.66 17.35
N GLY A 165 -1.16 10.45 18.15
CA GLY A 165 0.27 10.33 18.37
C GLY A 165 0.54 9.99 19.83
N ILE A 166 1.34 8.97 20.08
CA ILE A 166 1.82 8.61 21.42
C ILE A 166 3.33 8.83 21.46
N ALA A 167 3.79 9.64 22.41
CA ALA A 167 5.19 9.94 22.69
C ALA A 167 5.69 9.12 23.89
#